data_AF-A0A661Q588-F1
#
_entry.id   AF-A0A661Q588-F1
#
_cell.length_a   1.000
_cell.length_b   1.000
_cell.length_c   1.000
_cell.angle_alpha   90.00
_cell.angle_beta   90.00
_cell.angle_gamma   90.00
#
_symmetry.space_group_name_H-M   'P 1'
#
loop_
_entity.id
_entity.type
_entity.pdbx_description
1 polymer ?
#
loop_
_entity_poly.entity_id
_entity_poly.type
_entity_poly.pdbx_seq_one_letter_code
_entity_poly.pdbx_strand_id
1 'polypeptide(L)'
;MNKQKQAVATVIDLAKKGNHKWFGIYGGAGVGKTYTVNELVAQATALNMSVVVTATTGKAASLINGQTLHSYFGMRMQVNESAEVEEDAMQASDPTSEVQADILIVDEASMLGRHEVKA
;
A
#
# COMPACT_ATOMS: atom_id res chain seq x y z
N MET A 1 -24.42 0.78 12.00
CA MET A 1 -23.05 0.23 11.98
C MET A 1 -22.06 1.39 12.11
N ASN A 2 -21.01 1.30 12.93
CA ASN A 2 -19.98 2.38 13.01
C ASN A 2 -19.23 2.48 11.67
N LYS A 3 -18.84 3.70 11.25
CA LYS A 3 -18.13 4.02 10.00
C LYS A 3 -16.93 3.11 9.72
N GLN A 4 -16.16 2.72 10.74
CA GLN A 4 -15.02 1.80 10.59
C GLN A 4 -15.47 0.42 10.08
N LYS A 5 -16.49 -0.18 10.72
CA LYS A 5 -17.06 -1.47 10.29
C LYS A 5 -17.66 -1.38 8.88
N GLN A 6 -18.27 -0.24 8.55
CA GLN A 6 -18.77 0.01 7.21
C GLN A 6 -17.65 0.09 6.18
N ALA A 7 -16.54 0.77 6.48
CA ALA A 7 -15.38 0.83 5.59
C ALA A 7 -14.81 -0.56 5.33
N VAL A 8 -14.61 -1.38 6.37
CA VAL A 8 -14.11 -2.76 6.24
C VAL A 8 -15.04 -3.60 5.36
N ALA A 9 -16.34 -3.58 5.63
CA ALA A 9 -17.33 -4.33 4.86
C ALA A 9 -17.35 -3.90 3.38
N THR A 10 -17.28 -2.59 3.12
CA THR A 10 -17.20 -2.05 1.77
C THR A 10 -15.95 -2.55 1.06
N VAL A 11 -14.76 -2.43 1.66
CA VAL A 11 -13.51 -2.86 1.01
C VAL A 11 -13.55 -4.35 0.64
N ILE A 12 -14.04 -5.21 1.53
CA ILE A 12 -14.17 -6.65 1.26
C ILE A 12 -15.12 -6.91 0.09
N ASP A 13 -16.26 -6.22 0.03
CA ASP A 13 -17.22 -6.35 -1.07
C ASP A 13 -16.64 -5.87 -2.40
N LEU A 14 -15.89 -4.75 -2.39
CA LEU A 14 -15.21 -4.24 -3.58
C LEU A 14 -14.15 -5.23 -4.09
N ALA A 15 -13.34 -5.80 -3.19
CA ALA A 15 -12.31 -6.77 -3.52
C ALA A 15 -12.91 -8.06 -4.12
N LYS A 16 -14.02 -8.57 -3.57
CA LYS A 16 -14.75 -9.72 -4.14
C LYS A 16 -15.30 -9.48 -5.54
N LYS A 17 -15.66 -8.23 -5.86
CA LYS A 17 -16.20 -7.86 -7.17
C LYS A 17 -15.13 -7.72 -8.24
N GLY A 18 -13.87 -7.47 -7.88
CA GLY A 18 -12.74 -7.36 -8.82
C GLY A 18 -12.72 -6.11 -9.73
N ASN A 19 -13.72 -5.22 -9.63
CA ASN A 19 -13.92 -4.11 -10.58
C ASN A 19 -13.45 -2.75 -10.07
N HIS A 20 -12.97 -2.68 -8.82
CA HIS A 20 -12.61 -1.44 -8.15
C HIS A 20 -11.11 -1.34 -7.94
N LYS A 21 -10.52 -0.22 -8.38
CA LYS A 21 -9.07 -0.01 -8.33
C LYS A 21 -8.55 0.62 -7.04
N TRP A 22 -9.35 1.43 -6.34
CA TRP A 22 -8.88 2.20 -5.17
C TRP A 22 -9.98 2.46 -4.13
N PHE A 23 -9.61 2.47 -2.85
CA PHE A 23 -10.45 2.91 -1.74
C PHE A 23 -9.61 3.68 -0.70
N GLY A 24 -10.05 4.87 -0.31
CA GLY A 24 -9.30 5.74 0.61
C GLY A 24 -9.89 5.76 2.02
N ILE A 25 -9.05 5.54 3.04
CA ILE A 25 -9.39 5.71 4.46
C ILE A 25 -8.69 6.98 4.97
N TYR A 26 -9.47 8.04 5.21
CA TYR A 26 -8.96 9.34 5.64
C TYR A 26 -9.35 9.67 7.08
N GLY A 27 -8.52 10.49 7.73
CA GLY A 27 -8.82 11.09 9.02
C GLY A 27 -7.57 11.49 9.80
N GLY A 28 -7.74 12.31 10.83
CA GLY A 28 -6.64 12.82 11.65
C GLY A 28 -5.90 11.76 12.47
N ALA A 29 -4.96 12.20 13.30
CA ALA A 29 -4.31 11.33 14.28
C ALA A 29 -5.34 10.82 15.31
N GLY A 30 -5.19 9.59 15.77
CA GLY A 30 -6.03 9.02 16.84
C GLY A 30 -7.46 8.61 16.46
N VAL A 31 -7.89 8.74 15.20
CA VAL A 31 -9.26 8.37 14.77
C VAL A 31 -9.47 6.87 14.52
N GLY A 32 -8.45 6.04 14.78
CA GLY A 32 -8.52 4.58 14.64
C GLY A 32 -8.33 4.05 13.21
N LYS A 33 -7.52 4.73 12.38
CA LYS A 33 -7.14 4.22 11.04
C LYS A 33 -6.43 2.87 11.13
N THR A 34 -5.41 2.77 11.99
CA THR A 34 -4.67 1.52 12.25
C THR A 34 -5.60 0.39 12.72
N TYR A 35 -6.56 0.70 13.60
CA TYR A 35 -7.57 -0.27 14.02
C TYR A 35 -8.42 -0.76 12.83
N THR A 36 -8.84 0.15 11.95
CA THR A 36 -9.64 -0.19 10.76
C THR A 36 -8.86 -1.05 9.77
N VAL A 37 -7.57 -0.74 9.56
CA VAL A 37 -6.66 -1.53 8.71
C VAL A 37 -6.45 -2.93 9.28
N ASN A 38 -6.18 -3.05 10.59
CA ASN A 38 -5.98 -4.35 11.22
C ASN A 38 -7.23 -5.23 11.17
N GLU A 39 -8.41 -4.63 11.38
CA GLU A 39 -9.70 -5.33 11.25
C GLU A 39 -9.94 -5.80 9.81
N LEU A 40 -9.62 -4.97 8.81
CA LEU A 40 -9.68 -5.35 7.40
C LEU A 40 -8.79 -6.55 7.09
N VAL A 41 -7.52 -6.51 7.53
CA VAL A 41 -6.56 -7.62 7.33
C VAL A 41 -7.10 -8.89 7.96
N ALA A 42 -7.58 -8.83 9.21
CA ALA A 42 -8.12 -9.99 9.91
C ALA A 42 -9.34 -10.60 9.19
N GLN A 43 -10.31 -9.78 8.80
CA GLN A 43 -11.51 -10.27 8.12
C GLN A 43 -11.23 -10.80 6.71
N ALA A 44 -10.39 -10.11 5.93
CA ALA A 44 -10.00 -10.58 4.60
C ALA A 44 -9.22 -11.89 4.67
N THR A 45 -8.31 -12.04 5.63
CA THR A 45 -7.57 -13.29 5.86
C THR A 45 -8.51 -14.43 6.26
N ALA A 46 -9.48 -14.17 7.14
CA ALA A 46 -10.50 -15.15 7.52
C ALA A 46 -11.39 -15.60 6.33
N LEU A 47 -11.45 -14.80 5.26
CA LEU A 47 -12.12 -15.11 4.00
C LEU A 47 -11.18 -15.74 2.96
N ASN A 48 -9.96 -16.13 3.34
CA ASN A 48 -8.91 -16.65 2.46
C ASN A 48 -8.49 -15.70 1.33
N MET A 49 -8.64 -14.39 1.54
CA MET A 49 -8.16 -13.37 0.61
C MET A 49 -6.70 -13.05 0.91
N SER A 50 -5.91 -12.90 -0.15
CA SER A 50 -4.52 -12.45 -0.08
C SER A 50 -4.47 -10.95 0.20
N VAL A 51 -3.78 -10.58 1.28
CA VAL A 51 -3.61 -9.18 1.68
C VAL A 51 -2.13 -8.87 1.80
N VAL A 52 -1.69 -7.82 1.13
CA VAL A 52 -0.33 -7.29 1.27
C VAL A 52 -0.41 -5.94 1.96
N VAL A 53 0.38 -5.77 3.02
CA VAL A 53 0.48 -4.52 3.77
C VAL A 53 1.80 -3.85 3.43
N THR A 54 1.72 -2.63 2.91
CA THR A 54 2.88 -1.81 2.55
C THR A 54 2.84 -0.44 3.20
N ALA A 55 3.99 0.24 3.20
CA ALA A 55 4.09 1.65 3.54
C ALA A 55 5.08 2.38 2.62
N THR A 56 5.08 3.71 2.68
CA THR A 56 6.00 4.55 1.88
C THR A 56 7.44 4.56 2.41
N THR A 57 7.66 4.31 3.71
CA THR A 57 8.99 4.30 4.32
C THR A 57 9.30 2.99 5.04
N GLY A 58 10.59 2.65 5.15
CA GLY A 58 11.03 1.44 5.86
C GLY A 58 10.61 1.43 7.34
N LYS A 59 10.66 2.59 8.01
CA LYS A 59 10.24 2.71 9.41
C LYS A 59 8.75 2.44 9.58
N ALA A 60 7.90 3.00 8.70
CA ALA A 60 6.46 2.77 8.75
C ALA A 60 6.13 1.30 8.42
N ALA A 61 6.80 0.72 7.42
CA ALA A 61 6.63 -0.68 7.05
C ALA A 61 6.96 -1.63 8.21
N SER A 62 8.06 -1.39 8.93
CA SER A 62 8.42 -2.20 10.11
C SER A 62 7.39 -2.12 11.23
N LEU A 63 6.74 -0.96 11.42
CA LEU A 63 5.71 -0.79 12.47
C LEU A 63 4.44 -1.59 12.20
N ILE A 64 4.15 -1.90 10.93
CA ILE A 64 2.97 -2.66 10.50
C ILE A 64 3.30 -4.10 10.10
N ASN A 65 4.52 -4.57 10.39
CA ASN A 65 5.05 -5.87 9.96
C ASN A 65 4.87 -6.11 8.45
N GLY A 66 5.01 -5.05 7.66
CA GLY A 66 4.88 -5.06 6.20
C GLY A 66 6.22 -4.83 5.52
N GLN A 67 6.15 -4.42 4.25
CA GLN A 67 7.30 -4.00 3.46
C GLN A 67 7.06 -2.63 2.83
N THR A 68 8.09 -1.99 2.27
CA THR A 68 7.84 -0.75 1.54
C THR A 68 7.14 -1.04 0.21
N LEU A 69 6.40 -0.06 -0.32
CA LEU A 69 5.83 -0.16 -1.67
C LEU A 69 6.92 -0.43 -2.72
N HIS A 70 8.09 0.19 -2.53
CA HIS A 70 9.29 -0.05 -3.32
C HIS A 70 9.74 -1.51 -3.30
N SER A 71 9.89 -2.09 -2.11
CA SER A 71 10.28 -3.50 -1.98
C SER A 71 9.25 -4.44 -2.59
N TYR A 72 7.96 -4.13 -2.44
CA TYR A 72 6.88 -4.95 -3.00
C TYR A 72 6.93 -5.03 -4.52
N PHE A 73 7.13 -3.89 -5.19
CA PHE A 73 7.25 -3.82 -6.67
C PHE A 73 8.68 -4.04 -7.18
N GLY A 74 9.64 -4.38 -6.32
CA GLY A 74 11.03 -4.58 -6.72
C GLY A 74 11.72 -3.31 -7.23
N MET A 75 11.24 -2.12 -6.85
CA MET A 75 11.86 -0.85 -7.20
C MET A 75 13.20 -0.70 -6.48
N ARG A 76 14.26 -0.46 -7.25
CA ARG A 76 15.61 -0.24 -6.72
C ARG A 76 16.09 1.15 -7.09
N MET A 77 16.71 1.80 -6.11
CA MET A 77 17.42 3.05 -6.34
C MET A 77 18.73 2.69 -7.04
N GLN A 78 18.93 3.18 -8.26
CA GLN A 78 20.26 3.19 -8.85
C GLN A 78 20.96 4.47 -8.40
N VAL A 79 22.01 4.30 -7.60
CA VAL A 79 22.88 5.40 -7.22
C VAL A 79 23.76 5.70 -8.42
N ASN A 80 23.59 6.88 -9.03
CA ASN A 80 24.50 7.33 -10.08
C ASN A 80 25.80 7.82 -9.41
N GLU A 81 26.89 7.07 -9.59
CA GLU A 81 28.23 7.48 -9.10
C GLU A 81 28.85 8.62 -9.94
N SER A 82 28.27 8.91 -11.11
CA SER A 82 28.69 9.98 -12.00
C SER A 82 27.94 11.28 -11.68
N ALA A 83 28.69 12.30 -11.25
CA ALA A 83 28.22 13.64 -10.89
C ALA A 83 27.54 14.46 -12.02
N GLU A 84 27.30 13.85 -13.19
CA GLU A 84 26.80 14.51 -14.39
C GLU A 84 25.30 14.26 -14.65
N VAL A 85 24.63 13.40 -13.87
CA VAL A 85 23.19 13.15 -13.98
C VAL A 85 22.53 13.50 -12.64
N GLU A 86 21.72 14.58 -12.65
CA GLU A 86 21.21 15.26 -11.45
C GLU A 86 20.18 14.48 -10.60
N GLU A 87 19.71 13.30 -11.01
CA GLU A 87 18.67 12.60 -10.25
C GLU A 87 18.96 11.10 -10.09
N ASP A 88 18.91 10.63 -8.84
CA ASP A 88 18.77 9.21 -8.52
C ASP A 88 17.46 8.70 -9.12
N ALA A 89 17.54 7.74 -10.04
CA ALA A 89 16.38 7.18 -10.69
C ALA A 89 15.88 5.94 -9.95
N MET A 90 14.59 5.94 -9.59
CA MET A 90 13.88 4.73 -9.20
C MET A 90 13.62 3.91 -10.47
N GLN A 91 14.22 2.73 -10.59
CA GLN A 91 13.90 1.77 -11.63
C GLN A 91 13.12 0.60 -11.03
N ALA A 92 11.93 0.33 -11.59
CA ALA A 92 11.23 -0.92 -11.34
C ALA A 92 12.00 -2.07 -11.99
N SER A 93 12.21 -3.18 -11.26
CA SER A 93 12.80 -4.38 -11.85
C SER A 93 11.93 -4.96 -12.97
N ASP A 94 10.62 -4.71 -12.90
CA ASP A 94 9.64 -5.03 -13.93
C ASP A 94 8.60 -3.90 -13.97
N PRO A 95 8.55 -3.06 -15.03
CA PRO A 95 7.55 -2.00 -15.17
C PRO A 95 6.13 -2.53 -15.41
N THR A 96 5.95 -3.86 -15.49
CA THR A 96 4.65 -4.54 -15.61
C THR A 96 4.25 -5.26 -14.34
N SER A 97 4.94 -5.03 -13.21
CA SER A 97 4.66 -5.72 -11.94
C SER A 97 3.22 -5.47 -11.48
N GLU A 98 2.34 -6.43 -11.77
CA GLU A 98 0.95 -6.38 -11.33
C GLU A 98 0.84 -6.63 -9.82
N VAL A 99 -0.20 -6.08 -9.20
CA VAL A 99 -0.51 -6.37 -7.81
C VAL A 99 -0.91 -7.84 -7.68
N GLN A 100 -0.04 -8.64 -7.07
CA GLN A 100 -0.28 -10.07 -6.79
C GLN A 100 -0.99 -10.26 -5.44
N ALA A 101 -2.11 -9.56 -5.23
CA ALA A 101 -2.93 -9.67 -4.04
C ALA A 101 -4.37 -9.24 -4.32
N ASP A 102 -5.33 -9.80 -3.58
CA ASP A 102 -6.73 -9.34 -3.61
C ASP A 102 -6.86 -7.92 -3.02
N ILE A 103 -6.02 -7.61 -2.02
CA ILE A 103 -5.99 -6.30 -1.37
C ILE A 103 -4.52 -5.88 -1.15
N LEU A 104 -4.13 -4.75 -1.73
CA LEU A 104 -2.89 -4.03 -1.40
C LEU A 104 -3.21 -2.83 -0.51
N ILE A 105 -2.68 -2.83 0.70
CA ILE A 105 -2.78 -1.72 1.65
C ILE A 105 -1.52 -0.87 1.54
N VAL A 106 -1.69 0.45 1.42
CA VAL A 106 -0.59 1.43 1.43
C VAL A 106 -0.79 2.38 2.60
N ASP A 107 -0.05 2.17 3.68
CA ASP A 107 0.00 3.10 4.80
C ASP A 107 0.90 4.30 4.49
N GLU A 108 0.62 5.44 5.13
CA GLU A 108 1.27 6.73 4.85
C GLU A 108 1.21 7.13 3.36
N ALA A 109 0.13 6.77 2.67
CA ALA A 109 -0.07 7.04 1.24
C ALA A 109 -0.03 8.54 0.90
N SER A 110 -0.23 9.44 1.87
CA SER A 110 -0.05 10.89 1.69
C SER A 110 1.39 11.30 1.38
N MET A 111 2.37 10.44 1.67
CA MET A 111 3.77 10.67 1.33
C MET A 111 4.13 10.22 -0.09
N LEU A 112 3.20 9.58 -0.82
CA LEU A 112 3.42 9.24 -2.23
C LEU A 112 3.54 10.52 -3.07
N GLY A 113 4.73 10.77 -3.58
CA GLY A 113 5.05 11.81 -4.55
C GLY A 113 4.77 11.38 -6.00
N ARG A 114 4.99 12.32 -6.93
CA ARG A 114 4.76 12.09 -8.38
C ARG A 114 5.58 10.96 -8.99
N HIS A 115 6.71 10.60 -8.37
CA HIS A 115 7.61 9.54 -8.88
C HIS A 115 7.10 8.13 -8.53
N GLU A 116 6.30 7.96 -7.48
CA GLU A 116 5.85 6.63 -7.02
C GLU A 116 4.50 6.21 -7.62
N VAL A 117 3.72 7.16 -8.12
CA VAL A 117 2.36 6.93 -8.67
C VAL A 117 2.38 6.52 -10.16
N LYS A 118 3.55 6.50 -10.80
CA LYS A 118 3.71 6.20 -12.24
C LYS A 118 4.24 4.79 -12.55
N ALA A 119 4.47 3.95 -11.53
CA ALA A 119 4.83 2.55 -11.71
C ALA A 119 3.61 1.73 -12.15
#